data_AF-A0A7S3P6D4-F1
#
_entry.id   AF-A0A7S3P6D4-F1
#
_cell.length_a   1.000
_cell.length_b   1.000
_cell.length_c   1.000
_cell.angle_alpha   90.00
_cell.angle_beta   90.00
_cell.angle_gamma   90.00
#
_symmetry.space_group_name_H-M   'P 1'
#
loop_
_entity.id
_entity.type
_entity.pdbx_description
1 polymer ?
#
loop_
_entity_poly.entity_id
_entity_poly.type
_entity_poly.pdbx_seq_one_letter_code
_entity_poly.pdbx_strand_id
1 'polypeptide(L)'
;MKVQMNARPEDVGTSVGILGNYETGAMLGRQGQVFKDFQDMGFEWQMNPLEDSQLFKDAREPQLPYERCRMPSQTAVARRRLLRAKDSPLYEEATKACAKASSAEFQLCVEGVVATRELALAEEFIH
;
A
#
# COMPACT_ATOMS: atom_id res chain seq x y z
N MET A 1 11.52 1.73 4.71
CA MET A 1 10.34 2.54 5.04
C MET A 1 9.80 2.00 6.36
N LYS A 2 9.83 2.79 7.43
CA LYS A 2 9.26 2.42 8.74
C LYS A 2 7.97 3.23 8.87
N VAL A 3 6.83 2.56 8.92
CA VAL A 3 5.54 3.25 9.09
C VAL A 3 5.45 3.69 10.55
N GLN A 4 5.37 4.99 10.79
CA GLN A 4 5.04 5.51 12.12
C GLN A 4 3.52 5.43 12.30
N MET A 5 3.07 4.47 13.11
CA MET A 5 1.69 4.43 13.58
C MET A 5 1.56 5.27 14.84
N ASN A 6 0.62 6.21 14.85
CA ASN A 6 0.27 6.97 16.05
C ASN A 6 -0.71 6.14 16.90
N ALA A 7 -0.22 5.00 17.39
CA ALA A 7 -0.99 4.02 18.16
C ALA A 7 -0.32 3.77 19.51
N ARG A 8 -1.11 3.52 20.55
CA ARG A 8 -0.54 3.16 21.86
C ARG A 8 -0.10 1.71 21.85
N PRO A 9 1.06 1.36 22.44
CA PRO A 9 1.53 -0.01 22.50
C PRO A 9 0.51 -0.97 23.14
N GLU A 10 -0.28 -0.52 24.13
CA GLU A 10 -1.34 -1.35 24.71
C GLU A 10 -2.45 -1.74 23.71
N ASP A 11 -2.67 -0.95 22.67
CA ASP A 11 -3.75 -1.16 21.70
C ASP A 11 -3.29 -2.08 20.53
N VAL A 12 -2.00 -2.05 20.16
CA VAL A 12 -1.50 -2.72 18.93
C VAL A 12 -0.18 -3.47 19.08
N GLY A 13 0.46 -3.44 20.25
CA GLY A 13 1.84 -3.93 20.43
C GLY A 13 2.03 -5.41 20.14
N THR A 14 1.00 -6.22 20.38
CA THR A 14 1.01 -7.67 20.08
C THR A 14 0.35 -8.02 18.74
N SER A 15 -0.08 -7.01 17.97
CA SER A 15 -0.72 -7.25 16.68
C SER A 15 0.31 -7.70 15.64
N VAL A 16 -0.15 -8.56 14.73
CA VAL A 16 0.57 -8.99 13.54
C VAL A 16 -0.38 -8.91 12.36
N GLY A 17 0.15 -8.57 11.19
CA GLY A 17 -0.67 -8.32 10.01
C GLY A 17 0.16 -7.79 8.86
N ILE A 18 -0.52 -7.19 7.89
CA ILE A 18 0.11 -6.55 6.72
C ILE A 18 1.09 -5.43 7.08
N LEU A 19 0.97 -4.87 8.28
CA LEU A 19 1.87 -3.83 8.80
C LEU A 19 3.13 -4.39 9.49
N GLY A 20 3.19 -5.72 9.66
CA GLY A 20 4.30 -6.40 10.32
C GLY A 20 4.22 -6.31 11.84
N ASN A 21 5.36 -6.59 12.50
CA ASN A 21 5.49 -6.51 13.95
C ASN A 21 5.69 -5.05 14.40
N TYR A 22 4.92 -4.63 15.40
CA TYR A 22 4.94 -3.26 15.91
C TYR A 22 6.32 -2.78 16.41
N GLU A 23 7.02 -3.60 17.20
CA GLU A 23 8.27 -3.19 17.84
C GLU A 23 9.47 -3.24 16.88
N THR A 24 9.58 -4.34 16.15
CA THR A 24 10.76 -4.65 15.32
C THR A 24 10.62 -4.16 13.89
N GLY A 25 9.39 -3.96 13.40
CA GLY A 25 9.10 -3.71 11.98
C GLY A 25 9.33 -4.94 11.10
N ALA A 26 9.49 -6.14 11.68
CA ALA A 26 9.66 -7.37 10.93
C ALA A 26 8.38 -7.72 10.14
N MET A 27 8.54 -8.13 8.89
CA MET A 27 7.45 -8.61 8.04
C MET A 27 7.09 -10.04 8.43
N LEU A 28 6.18 -10.20 9.39
CA LEU A 28 5.77 -11.51 9.91
C LEU A 28 4.56 -12.06 9.15
N GLY A 29 4.58 -13.36 8.85
CA GLY A 29 3.40 -14.11 8.46
C GLY A 29 2.61 -14.65 9.64
N ARG A 30 1.54 -15.39 9.33
CA ARG A 30 0.60 -15.94 10.33
C ARG A 30 1.26 -16.95 11.27
N GLN A 31 2.31 -17.62 10.79
CA GLN A 31 3.05 -18.64 11.54
C GLN A 31 4.39 -18.12 12.08
N GLY A 32 4.61 -16.79 12.06
CA GLY A 32 5.84 -16.18 12.57
C GLY A 32 7.03 -16.25 11.61
N GLN A 33 6.83 -16.70 10.37
CA GLN A 33 7.86 -16.65 9.34
C GLN A 33 8.17 -15.20 8.95
N VAL A 34 9.46 -14.88 8.76
CA VAL A 34 9.91 -13.53 8.38
C VAL A 34 10.06 -13.45 6.86
N PHE A 35 9.30 -12.56 6.24
CA PHE A 35 9.40 -12.26 4.82
C PHE A 35 10.46 -11.19 4.55
N LYS A 36 11.06 -11.24 3.34
CA LYS A 36 12.00 -10.23 2.84
C LYS A 36 11.46 -9.44 1.65
N ASP A 37 10.38 -9.93 1.06
CA ASP A 37 9.71 -9.34 -0.08
C ASP A 37 8.28 -8.93 0.31
N PHE A 38 7.88 -7.72 -0.09
CA PHE A 38 6.58 -7.15 0.25
C PHE A 38 5.43 -7.81 -0.51
N GLN A 39 5.68 -8.31 -1.71
CA GLN A 39 4.66 -8.99 -2.49
C GLN A 39 4.34 -10.35 -1.86
N ASP A 40 5.35 -11.10 -1.43
CA ASP A 40 5.14 -12.36 -0.71
C ASP A 40 4.40 -12.14 0.62
N MET A 41 4.78 -11.11 1.39
CA MET A 41 4.07 -10.72 2.61
C MET A 41 2.60 -10.33 2.32
N GLY A 42 2.38 -9.55 1.25
CA GLY A 42 1.03 -9.13 0.86
C GLY A 42 0.14 -10.30 0.50
N PHE A 43 0.69 -11.33 -0.15
CA PHE A 43 -0.05 -12.54 -0.45
C PHE A 43 -0.31 -13.43 0.76
N GLU A 44 0.63 -13.54 1.70
CA GLU A 44 0.44 -14.26 2.97
C GLU A 44 -0.76 -13.70 3.75
N TRP A 45 -0.92 -12.38 3.73
CA TRP A 45 -2.02 -11.68 4.39
C TRP A 45 -3.27 -11.52 3.50
N GLN A 46 -3.35 -12.24 2.37
CA GLN A 46 -4.62 -12.38 1.66
C GLN A 46 -5.62 -13.14 2.54
N MET A 47 -6.84 -12.63 2.64
CA MET A 47 -7.90 -13.29 3.40
C MET A 47 -8.14 -14.71 2.90
N ASN A 48 -8.07 -15.68 3.81
CA ASN A 48 -8.25 -17.09 3.55
C ASN A 48 -9.45 -17.62 4.35
N PRO A 49 -10.63 -17.84 3.73
CA PRO A 49 -11.82 -18.31 4.43
C PRO A 49 -11.65 -19.66 5.15
N LEU A 50 -10.65 -20.47 4.77
CA LEU A 50 -10.34 -21.74 5.43
C LEU A 50 -9.63 -21.56 6.78
N GLU A 51 -8.89 -20.46 6.95
CA GLU A 51 -8.12 -20.15 8.17
C GLU A 51 -8.75 -19.01 8.98
N ASP A 52 -9.32 -18.01 8.32
CA ASP A 52 -9.83 -16.76 8.90
C ASP A 52 -11.33 -16.79 9.23
N SER A 53 -12.01 -17.90 8.93
CA SER A 53 -13.47 -17.98 8.82
C SER A 53 -14.05 -17.09 7.71
N GLN A 54 -15.32 -17.30 7.36
CA GLN A 54 -15.99 -16.53 6.32
C GLN A 54 -16.32 -15.12 6.82
N LEU A 55 -15.44 -14.15 6.55
CA LEU A 55 -15.64 -12.75 6.92
C LEU A 55 -16.61 -12.01 5.99
N PHE A 56 -16.73 -12.45 4.73
CA PHE A 56 -17.57 -11.81 3.73
C PHE A 56 -18.83 -12.62 3.47
N LYS A 57 -19.99 -11.96 3.32
CA LYS A 57 -21.25 -12.64 3.00
C LYS A 57 -21.18 -13.41 1.68
N ASP A 58 -20.55 -12.81 0.69
CA ASP A 58 -20.37 -13.35 -0.65
C ASP A 58 -18.89 -13.41 -0.99
N ALA A 59 -18.45 -14.54 -1.55
CA ALA A 59 -17.10 -14.66 -2.07
C ALA A 59 -16.97 -13.90 -3.39
N ARG A 60 -15.99 -12.99 -3.49
CA ARG A 60 -15.72 -12.20 -4.70
C ARG A 60 -14.35 -12.54 -5.25
N GLU A 61 -14.29 -12.94 -6.52
CA GLU A 61 -13.01 -13.20 -7.17
C GLU A 61 -12.17 -11.90 -7.33
N PRO A 62 -10.83 -11.99 -7.18
CA PRO A 62 -10.05 -13.16 -6.77
C PRO A 62 -10.03 -13.34 -5.24
N GLN A 63 -10.35 -14.55 -4.75
CA GLN A 63 -10.32 -14.89 -3.32
C GLN A 63 -9.91 -16.35 -3.09
N LEU A 64 -9.12 -16.58 -2.04
CA LEU A 64 -8.76 -17.94 -1.60
C LEU A 64 -10.01 -18.71 -1.12
N PRO A 65 -10.02 -20.05 -1.19
CA PRO A 65 -8.96 -20.91 -1.71
C PRO A 65 -8.90 -20.99 -3.25
N TYR A 66 -9.85 -20.39 -3.96
CA TYR A 66 -10.02 -20.57 -5.40
C TYR A 66 -8.99 -19.81 -6.22
N GLU A 67 -8.66 -18.58 -5.83
CA GLU A 67 -7.73 -17.75 -6.59
C GLU A 67 -6.92 -16.78 -5.72
N ARG A 68 -5.60 -16.71 -5.98
CA ARG A 68 -4.70 -15.71 -5.40
C ARG A 68 -4.95 -14.35 -6.03
N CYS A 69 -4.66 -13.26 -5.31
CA CYS A 69 -4.79 -11.90 -5.83
C CYS A 69 -4.09 -11.73 -7.20
N ARG A 70 -4.81 -11.18 -8.18
CA ARG A 70 -4.27 -10.90 -9.53
C ARG A 70 -3.41 -9.65 -9.46
N MET A 71 -2.10 -9.82 -9.50
CA MET A 71 -1.20 -8.66 -9.59
C MET A 71 -1.43 -7.90 -10.89
N PRO A 72 -1.41 -6.55 -10.86
CA PRO A 72 -1.53 -5.75 -12.07
C PRO A 72 -0.44 -6.17 -13.07
N SER A 73 -0.84 -6.57 -14.29
CA SER A 73 0.12 -6.88 -15.34
C SER A 73 0.91 -5.62 -15.73
N GLN A 74 2.15 -5.78 -16.22
CA GLN A 74 2.96 -4.64 -16.66
C GLN A 74 2.23 -3.79 -17.72
N THR A 75 1.40 -4.40 -18.56
CA THR A 75 0.54 -3.72 -19.55
C THR A 75 -0.64 -2.97 -18.91
N ALA A 76 -1.30 -3.54 -17.91
CA ALA A 76 -2.35 -2.84 -17.16
C ALA A 76 -1.78 -1.65 -16.36
N VAL A 77 -0.57 -1.83 -15.81
CA VAL A 77 0.22 -0.78 -15.17
C VAL A 77 0.62 0.27 -16.19
N ALA A 78 1.08 -0.10 -17.39
CA ALA A 78 1.42 0.83 -18.46
C ALA A 78 0.22 1.70 -18.89
N ARG A 79 -0.98 1.11 -19.01
CA ARG A 79 -2.21 1.86 -19.33
C ARG A 79 -2.62 2.83 -18.22
N ARG A 80 -2.47 2.45 -16.94
CA ARG A 80 -2.61 3.40 -15.81
C ARG A 80 -1.50 4.46 -15.83
N ARG A 81 -0.27 4.07 -16.19
CA ARG A 81 0.89 4.96 -16.35
C ARG A 81 0.80 5.90 -17.54
N LEU A 82 -0.08 5.71 -18.52
CA LEU A 82 -0.32 6.74 -19.56
C LEU A 82 -1.04 7.97 -18.96
N LEU A 83 -1.93 7.75 -17.99
CA LEU A 83 -2.57 8.82 -17.20
C LEU A 83 -1.68 9.35 -16.08
N ARG A 84 -0.63 8.59 -15.71
CA ARG A 84 0.39 8.95 -14.71
C ARG A 84 1.77 9.11 -15.34
N ALA A 85 1.83 9.41 -16.64
CA ALA A 85 3.08 9.41 -17.37
C ALA A 85 3.92 10.57 -16.83
N LYS A 86 5.23 10.34 -16.66
CA LYS A 86 6.15 11.41 -16.24
C LYS A 86 6.10 12.61 -17.20
N ASP A 87 5.75 12.36 -18.45
CA ASP A 87 5.62 13.35 -19.52
C ASP A 87 4.19 13.93 -19.65
N SER A 88 3.30 13.64 -18.70
CA SER A 88 1.95 14.24 -18.69
C SER A 88 1.97 15.62 -18.01
N PRO A 89 1.18 16.59 -18.49
CA PRO A 89 1.08 17.92 -17.84
C PRO A 89 0.73 17.83 -16.35
N LEU A 90 -0.13 16.85 -15.99
CA LEU A 90 -0.52 16.61 -14.61
C LEU A 90 0.65 16.18 -13.73
N TYR A 91 1.59 15.38 -14.25
CA TYR A 91 2.77 14.97 -13.51
C TYR A 91 3.71 16.15 -13.24
N GLU A 92 3.87 17.06 -14.19
CA GLU A 92 4.65 18.29 -14.00
C GLU A 92 4.02 19.21 -12.96
N GLU A 93 2.70 19.41 -13.02
CA GLU A 93 1.96 20.20 -12.03
C GLU A 93 2.04 19.57 -10.63
N ALA A 94 1.87 18.24 -10.54
CA ALA A 94 2.03 17.51 -9.29
C ALA A 94 3.44 17.63 -8.71
N THR A 95 4.47 17.52 -9.54
CA THR A 95 5.88 17.70 -9.14
C THR A 95 6.11 19.09 -8.56
N LYS A 96 5.54 20.13 -9.19
CA LYS A 96 5.63 21.52 -8.70
C LYS A 96 4.88 21.71 -7.39
N ALA A 97 3.66 21.18 -7.28
CA ALA A 97 2.86 21.27 -6.06
C ALA A 97 3.54 20.57 -4.87
N CYS A 98 4.13 19.40 -5.13
CA CYS A 98 4.83 18.59 -4.13
C CYS A 98 6.27 19.03 -3.85
N ALA A 99 6.78 20.11 -4.48
CA ALA A 99 8.17 20.52 -4.35
C ALA A 99 8.61 20.87 -2.91
N LYS A 100 7.64 21.16 -2.03
CA LYS A 100 7.87 21.45 -0.61
C LYS A 100 7.79 20.22 0.29
N ALA A 101 7.35 19.07 -0.23
CA ALA A 101 7.32 17.84 0.54
C ALA A 101 8.75 17.38 0.86
N SER A 102 8.90 16.67 1.98
CA SER A 102 10.19 16.09 2.36
C SER A 102 10.71 15.12 1.28
N SER A 103 12.02 14.90 1.22
CA SER A 103 12.60 13.96 0.25
C SER A 103 12.07 12.53 0.39
N ALA A 104 11.64 12.15 1.60
CA ALA A 104 11.04 10.86 1.88
C ALA A 104 9.59 10.74 1.36
N GLU A 105 8.86 11.85 1.31
CA GLU A 105 7.43 11.88 0.97
C GLU A 105 7.15 12.41 -0.43
N PHE A 106 8.11 13.07 -1.07
CA PHE A 106 7.97 13.68 -2.39
C PHE A 106 7.32 12.73 -3.41
N GLN A 107 7.81 11.50 -3.48
CA GLN A 107 7.28 10.52 -4.42
C GLN A 107 5.84 10.10 -4.07
N LEU A 108 5.52 9.97 -2.78
CA LEU A 108 4.17 9.65 -2.31
C LEU A 108 3.19 10.79 -2.61
N CYS A 109 3.62 12.03 -2.41
CA CYS A 109 2.85 13.23 -2.75
C CYS A 109 2.53 13.26 -4.25
N VAL A 110 3.55 13.14 -5.11
CA VAL A 110 3.37 13.18 -6.57
C VAL A 110 2.46 12.05 -7.04
N GLU A 111 2.68 10.83 -6.55
CA GLU A 111 1.83 9.69 -6.89
C GLU A 111 0.40 9.83 -6.38
N GLY A 112 0.21 10.42 -5.20
CA GLY A 112 -1.09 10.74 -4.62
C GLY A 112 -1.85 11.75 -5.49
N VAL A 113 -1.26 12.91 -5.78
CA VAL A 113 -1.86 13.95 -6.61
C VAL A 113 -2.22 13.41 -8.00
N VAL A 114 -1.33 12.64 -8.62
CA VAL A 114 -1.57 12.03 -9.93
C VAL A 114 -2.63 10.92 -9.86
N ALA A 115 -2.77 10.24 -8.71
CA ALA A 115 -3.80 9.24 -8.49
C ALA A 115 -5.20 9.83 -8.39
N THR A 116 -5.34 10.89 -7.60
CA THR A 116 -6.61 11.54 -7.27
C THR A 116 -7.00 12.59 -8.29
N ARG A 117 -6.00 13.16 -8.98
CA ARG A 117 -6.09 14.36 -9.84
C ARG A 117 -6.45 15.62 -9.07
N GLU A 118 -6.09 15.66 -7.79
CA GLU A 118 -6.36 16.80 -6.91
C GLU A 118 -5.04 17.42 -6.47
N LEU A 119 -4.72 18.62 -6.98
CA LEU A 119 -3.49 19.34 -6.61
C LEU A 119 -3.46 19.74 -5.13
N ALA A 120 -4.64 20.01 -4.54
CA ALA A 120 -4.78 20.38 -3.13
C ALA A 120 -4.27 19.29 -2.17
N LEU A 121 -4.25 18.02 -2.60
CA LEU A 121 -3.68 16.93 -1.80
C LEU A 121 -2.21 17.17 -1.46
N ALA A 122 -1.47 17.94 -2.28
CA ALA A 122 -0.09 18.28 -1.98
C ALA A 122 0.07 19.07 -0.68
N GLU A 123 -0.96 19.82 -0.25
CA GLU A 123 -0.93 20.60 1.00
C GLU A 123 -0.80 19.71 2.24
N GLU A 124 -1.29 18.46 2.19
CA GLU A 124 -1.15 17.49 3.29
C GLU A 124 0.30 17.02 3.50
N PHE A 125 1.18 17.25 2.53
CA PHE A 125 2.58 16.84 2.58
C PHE A 125 3.53 18.01 2.87
N ILE A 126 2.98 19.19 3.17
CA ILE A 126 3.75 20.40 3.51
C ILE A 126 3.74 20.54 5.03
N HIS A 127 4.83 20.11 5.66
CA HIS A 127 5.06 20.20 7.10
C HIS A 127 6.41 20.86 7.39
#